data_AF-A0A078FQK7-F1
#
_entry.id   AF-A0A078FQK7-F1
#
_cell.length_a   1.000
_cell.length_b   1.000
_cell.length_c   1.000
_cell.angle_alpha   90.00
_cell.angle_beta   90.00
_cell.angle_gamma   90.00
#
_symmetry.space_group_name_H-M   'P 1'
#
loop_
_entity.id
_entity.type
_entity.pdbx_description
1 polymer ?
#
loop_
_entity_poly.entity_id
_entity_poly.type
_entity_poly.pdbx_seq_one_letter_code
_entity_poly.pdbx_strand_id
1 'polypeptide(L)'
;MWSTPLLRTKPDLRKLVTEEMLQSDGQNLIMIVGGANMIGWPEKMIDDELEIVRNAGVVQLQREIPASINIQFAKVGGGCVAGCEESSCAVDILQHNETELCRLTGMPTETF
;
A
#
# COMPACT_ATOMS: atom_id res chain seq x y z
N MET A 1 -3.09 -26.43 5.04
CA MET A 1 -4.48 -25.91 5.14
C MET A 1 -4.40 -24.49 4.62
N TRP A 2 -5.00 -24.20 3.46
CA TRP A 2 -4.90 -22.87 2.86
C TRP A 2 -5.98 -22.01 3.49
N SER A 3 -5.59 -20.98 4.24
CA SER A 3 -6.51 -20.04 4.86
C SER A 3 -7.30 -19.31 3.77
N THR A 4 -8.62 -19.29 3.89
CA THR A 4 -9.49 -18.51 3.00
C THR A 4 -9.01 -17.05 2.96
N PRO A 5 -8.85 -16.43 1.78
CA PRO A 5 -8.46 -15.02 1.72
C PRO A 5 -9.53 -14.17 2.42
N LEU A 6 -9.09 -13.38 3.40
CA LEU A 6 -9.94 -12.43 4.13
C LEU A 6 -10.22 -11.21 3.24
N LEU A 7 -10.99 -11.40 2.18
CA LEU A 7 -11.44 -10.33 1.29
C LEU A 7 -12.86 -9.93 1.67
N ARG A 8 -13.05 -8.65 2.03
CA ARG A 8 -14.39 -8.09 2.29
C ARG A 8 -14.84 -7.23 1.11
N THR A 9 -16.11 -7.39 0.73
CA THR A 9 -16.77 -6.52 -0.24
C THR A 9 -17.69 -5.55 0.47
N LYS A 10 -17.64 -4.26 0.11
CA LYS A 10 -18.59 -3.23 0.54
C LYS A 10 -19.51 -2.89 -0.63
N PRO A 11 -20.79 -3.33 -0.64
CA PRO A 11 -21.69 -3.16 -1.79
C PRO A 11 -21.95 -1.70 -2.17
N ASP A 12 -21.79 -0.80 -1.21
CA ASP A 12 -21.96 0.64 -1.31
C ASP A 12 -20.73 1.37 -1.90
N LEU A 13 -19.59 0.68 -2.03
CA LEU A 13 -18.35 1.24 -2.55
C LEU A 13 -17.93 0.59 -3.87
N ARG A 14 -17.46 1.40 -4.80
CA ARG A 14 -16.78 0.89 -6.00
C ARG A 14 -15.39 0.40 -5.63
N LYS A 15 -14.92 -0.64 -6.32
CA LYS A 15 -13.50 -1.04 -6.27
C LYS A 15 -12.63 0.09 -6.81
N LEU A 16 -11.33 0.03 -6.51
CA LEU A 16 -10.35 0.89 -7.17
C LEU A 16 -10.47 0.72 -8.69
N VAL A 17 -10.42 1.83 -9.41
CA VAL A 17 -10.41 1.87 -10.87
C VAL A 17 -9.21 2.68 -11.32
N THR A 18 -8.48 2.14 -12.28
CA THR A 18 -7.41 2.83 -12.99
C THR A 18 -7.79 2.87 -14.46
N GLU A 19 -7.88 4.08 -15.02
CA GLU A 19 -8.08 4.30 -16.44
C GLU A 19 -6.78 4.83 -17.03
N GLU A 20 -6.27 4.16 -18.07
CA GLU A 20 -5.03 4.52 -18.73
C GLU A 20 -5.30 4.93 -20.18
N MET A 21 -4.91 6.14 -20.52
CA MET A 21 -5.01 6.70 -21.86
C MET A 21 -3.61 6.80 -22.45
N LEU A 22 -3.33 5.92 -23.41
CA LEU A 22 -2.07 5.92 -24.16
C LEU A 22 -2.11 7.04 -25.22
N GLN A 23 -1.16 7.95 -25.16
CA GLN A 23 -1.04 9.08 -26.08
C GLN A 23 -0.19 8.69 -27.29
N SER A 24 -0.39 9.40 -28.41
CA SER A 24 0.32 9.11 -29.67
C SER A 24 1.83 9.37 -29.61
N ASP A 25 2.30 10.12 -28.62
CA ASP A 25 3.72 10.38 -28.35
C ASP A 25 4.37 9.32 -27.44
N GLY A 26 3.61 8.29 -27.03
CA GLY A 26 4.07 7.22 -26.14
C GLY A 26 3.95 7.54 -24.65
N GLN A 27 3.37 8.68 -24.28
CA GLN A 27 3.07 8.99 -22.87
C GLN A 27 1.78 8.30 -22.40
N ASN A 28 1.70 8.02 -21.10
CA ASN A 28 0.50 7.45 -20.48
C ASN A 28 -0.12 8.51 -19.56
N LEU A 29 -1.41 8.79 -19.77
CA LEU A 29 -2.21 9.55 -18.83
C LEU A 29 -3.03 8.57 -17.99
N ILE A 30 -2.80 8.57 -16.69
CA ILE A 30 -3.41 7.61 -15.75
C ILE A 30 -4.34 8.37 -14.82
N MET A 31 -5.62 7.98 -14.79
CA MET A 31 -6.59 8.40 -13.79
C MET A 31 -6.82 7.28 -12.78
N ILE A 32 -6.61 7.58 -11.50
CA ILE A 32 -6.81 6.62 -10.40
C ILE A 32 -7.98 7.08 -9.53
N VAL A 33 -9.00 6.24 -9.40
CA VAL A 33 -10.10 6.40 -8.46
C VAL A 33 -9.93 5.36 -7.35
N GLY A 34 -9.50 5.79 -6.17
CA GLY A 34 -9.13 4.87 -5.08
C GLY A 34 -10.25 3.95 -4.59
N GLY A 35 -11.51 4.40 -4.62
CA GLY A 35 -12.67 3.59 -4.25
C GLY A 35 -12.52 2.90 -2.87
N ALA A 36 -12.98 1.67 -2.76
CA ALA A 36 -12.92 0.85 -1.55
C ALA A 36 -11.49 0.66 -1.01
N ASN A 37 -10.45 0.78 -1.83
CA ASN A 37 -9.08 0.68 -1.34
C ASN A 37 -8.74 1.87 -0.42
N MET A 38 -9.31 3.06 -0.66
CA MET A 38 -9.03 4.27 0.13
C MET A 38 -10.08 4.55 1.20
N ILE A 39 -11.35 4.22 0.97
CA ILE A 39 -12.45 4.57 1.89
C ILE A 39 -13.19 3.33 2.44
N GLY A 40 -12.77 2.13 2.06
CA GLY A 40 -13.39 0.88 2.49
C GLY A 40 -12.90 0.34 3.82
N TRP A 41 -11.84 0.91 4.39
CA TRP A 41 -11.24 0.41 5.62
C TRP A 41 -11.96 0.92 6.87
N PRO A 42 -12.00 0.12 7.96
CA PRO A 42 -12.39 0.64 9.27
C PRO A 42 -11.30 1.59 9.80
N GLU A 43 -11.66 2.47 10.73
CA GLU A 43 -10.67 3.34 11.40
C GLU A 43 -9.63 2.51 12.17
N LYS A 44 -10.09 1.45 12.83
CA LYS A 44 -9.26 0.50 13.59
C LYS A 44 -9.56 -0.93 13.16
N MET A 45 -8.50 -1.68 12.86
CA MET A 45 -8.60 -3.12 12.61
C MET A 45 -8.92 -3.86 13.90
N ILE A 46 -9.82 -4.83 13.84
CA ILE A 46 -10.11 -5.70 14.98
C ILE A 46 -9.00 -6.76 15.12
N ASP A 47 -8.78 -7.22 16.35
CA ASP A 47 -7.62 -8.06 16.68
C ASP A 47 -7.59 -9.39 15.91
N ASP A 48 -8.76 -10.01 15.73
CA ASP A 48 -8.93 -11.25 14.95
C ASP A 48 -8.48 -11.07 13.48
N GLU A 49 -8.66 -9.89 12.89
CA GLU A 49 -8.21 -9.61 11.52
C GLU A 49 -6.70 -9.33 11.45
N LEU A 50 -6.08 -8.97 12.57
CA LEU A 50 -4.62 -8.79 12.66
C LEU A 50 -3.90 -10.12 12.91
N GLU A 51 -4.61 -11.18 13.33
CA GLU A 51 -4.03 -12.49 13.56
C GLU A 51 -3.37 -13.08 12.30
N ILE A 52 -3.98 -12.89 11.12
CA ILE A 52 -3.38 -13.34 9.85
C ILE A 52 -2.07 -12.60 9.55
N VAL A 53 -1.98 -11.32 9.93
CA VAL A 53 -0.78 -10.50 9.74
C VAL A 53 0.32 -10.91 10.71
N ARG A 54 -0.02 -11.20 11.97
CA ARG A 54 0.91 -11.70 13.01
C ARG A 54 1.50 -13.07 12.67
N ASN A 55 0.70 -13.92 12.05
CA ASN A 55 1.10 -15.28 11.69
C ASN A 55 1.71 -15.38 10.28
N ALA A 56 1.78 -14.27 9.54
CA ALA A 56 2.39 -14.25 8.22
C ALA A 56 3.92 -14.42 8.33
N GLY A 57 4.52 -15.18 7.41
CA GLY A 57 5.97 -15.26 7.31
C GLY A 57 6.61 -13.97 6.78
N VAL A 58 5.90 -13.26 5.89
CA VAL A 58 6.27 -11.95 5.35
C VAL A 58 5.00 -11.15 5.10
N VAL A 59 5.00 -9.87 5.46
CA VAL A 59 3.92 -8.92 5.15
C VAL A 59 4.44 -7.90 4.13
N GLN A 60 3.74 -7.80 3.00
CA GLN A 60 4.04 -6.81 1.97
C GLN A 60 2.97 -5.73 1.97
N LEU A 61 3.41 -4.47 2.08
CA LEU A 61 2.54 -3.30 2.12
C LEU A 61 2.86 -2.35 0.97
N GLN A 62 1.83 -1.65 0.49
CA GLN A 62 1.89 -0.69 -0.62
C GLN A 62 1.10 0.58 -0.30
N ARG A 63 1.34 1.67 -1.04
CA ARG A 63 0.73 3.01 -0.83
C ARG A 63 -0.65 3.23 -1.47
N GLU A 64 -1.39 2.17 -1.77
CA GLU A 64 -2.70 2.27 -2.43
C GLU A 64 -3.89 2.11 -1.45
N ILE A 65 -3.61 2.13 -0.15
CA ILE A 65 -4.59 2.12 0.95
C ILE A 65 -4.21 3.20 1.97
N PRO A 66 -5.10 3.59 2.91
CA PRO A 66 -4.80 4.61 3.90
C PRO A 66 -3.56 4.25 4.73
N ALA A 67 -2.70 5.24 4.96
CA ALA A 67 -1.48 5.06 5.75
C ALA A 67 -1.76 4.53 7.16
N SER A 68 -2.88 4.93 7.77
CA SER A 68 -3.31 4.44 9.09
C SER A 68 -3.50 2.93 9.16
N ILE A 69 -3.87 2.28 8.05
CA ILE A 69 -4.02 0.83 7.96
C ILE A 69 -2.64 0.17 7.82
N ASN A 70 -1.78 0.70 6.96
CA ASN A 70 -0.39 0.24 6.82
C ASN A 70 0.36 0.30 8.16
N ILE A 71 0.19 1.38 8.93
CA ILE A 71 0.81 1.53 10.27
C ILE A 71 0.30 0.46 11.24
N GLN A 72 -1.00 0.13 11.21
CA GLN A 72 -1.57 -0.92 12.05
C GLN A 72 -1.02 -2.30 11.68
N PHE A 73 -0.87 -2.61 10.39
CA PHE A 73 -0.28 -3.88 9.93
C PHE A 73 1.22 -3.97 10.23
N ALA A 74 1.99 -2.90 10.01
CA ALA A 74 3.42 -2.87 10.30
C ALA A 74 3.70 -3.13 11.79
N LYS A 75 2.89 -2.57 12.69
CA LYS A 75 3.03 -2.74 14.15
C LYS A 75 2.85 -4.19 14.64
N VAL A 76 2.09 -5.01 13.92
CA VAL A 76 1.79 -6.39 14.33
C VAL A 76 2.56 -7.44 13.55
N GLY A 77 2.94 -7.15 12.30
CA GLY A 77 3.53 -8.12 11.40
C GLY A 77 5.05 -8.07 11.29
N GLY A 78 5.70 -6.91 11.51
CA GLY A 78 7.07 -6.69 11.03
C GLY A 78 7.11 -6.82 9.50
N GLY A 79 6.94 -5.71 8.80
CA GLY A 79 6.59 -5.72 7.37
C GLY A 79 7.67 -5.12 6.48
N CYS A 80 7.73 -5.57 5.23
CA CYS A 80 8.41 -4.86 4.16
C CYS A 80 7.39 -3.90 3.52
N VAL A 81 7.60 -2.58 3.61
CA VAL A 81 6.73 -1.61 2.90
C VAL A 81 7.44 -1.09 1.66
N ALA A 82 6.83 -1.27 0.50
CA ALA A 82 7.14 -0.43 -0.66
C ALA A 82 6.43 0.93 -0.45
N GLY A 83 7.19 2.00 -0.14
CA GLY A 83 6.64 3.35 -0.12
C GLY A 83 6.27 4.01 1.23
N CYS A 84 6.57 3.49 2.43
CA CYS A 84 6.22 4.25 3.65
C CYS A 84 7.10 5.50 3.75
N GLU A 85 6.49 6.69 3.77
CA GLU A 85 7.19 7.97 3.94
C GLU A 85 7.44 8.30 5.43
N GLU A 86 6.72 7.65 6.34
CA GLU A 86 6.89 7.88 7.77
C GLU A 86 8.01 7.01 8.34
N SER A 87 9.04 7.66 8.88
CA SER A 87 10.12 7.01 9.64
C SER A 87 9.63 6.27 10.90
N SER A 88 8.35 6.36 11.23
CA SER A 88 7.68 5.69 12.35
C SER A 88 7.19 4.27 12.02
N CYS A 89 7.16 3.90 10.73
CA CYS A 89 6.86 2.56 10.27
C CYS A 89 8.00 1.61 10.68
N ALA A 90 7.77 0.71 11.63
CA ALA A 90 8.69 -0.38 11.97
C ALA A 90 8.69 -1.40 10.82
N VAL A 91 9.47 -1.11 9.78
CA VAL A 91 9.52 -1.90 8.54
C VAL A 91 10.94 -2.40 8.30
N ASP A 92 11.04 -3.64 7.83
CA ASP A 92 12.32 -4.31 7.67
C ASP A 92 13.00 -3.95 6.34
N ILE A 93 12.21 -3.74 5.29
CA ILE A 93 12.70 -3.44 3.94
C ILE A 93 11.84 -2.35 3.31
N LEU A 94 12.51 -1.34 2.73
CA LEU A 94 11.90 -0.29 1.91
C LEU A 94 12.23 -0.52 0.44
N GLN A 95 11.21 -0.66 -0.40
CA GLN A 95 11.36 -0.80 -1.85
C GLN A 95 10.86 0.46 -2.56
N HIS A 96 11.80 1.29 -3.04
CA HIS A 96 11.51 2.50 -3.81
C HIS A 96 12.28 2.45 -5.13
N ASN A 97 11.66 2.93 -6.21
CA ASN A 97 12.42 3.26 -7.41
C ASN A 97 13.18 4.60 -7.23
N GLU A 98 13.99 4.98 -8.23
CA GLU A 98 14.82 6.20 -8.18
C GLU A 98 14.00 7.47 -7.96
N THR A 99 12.89 7.63 -8.69
CA THR A 99 11.98 8.78 -8.56
C THR A 99 11.34 8.85 -7.17
N GLU A 100 10.90 7.70 -6.65
CA GLU A 100 10.29 7.62 -5.33
C GLU A 100 11.28 7.87 -4.21
N LEU A 101 12.51 7.33 -4.32
CA LEU A 101 13.57 7.54 -3.37
C LEU A 101 14.03 9.01 -3.36
N CYS A 102 14.14 9.64 -4.54
CA CYS A 102 14.41 11.07 -4.66
C CYS A 102 13.33 11.90 -3.98
N ARG A 103 12.05 11.59 -4.23
CA ARG A 103 10.92 12.27 -3.59
C ARG A 103 10.91 12.09 -2.08
N LEU A 104 11.22 10.89 -1.58
CA LEU A 104 11.26 10.58 -0.15
C LEU A 104 12.38 11.32 0.57
N THR A 105 13.57 11.35 -0.03
CA THR A 105 14.79 11.87 0.62
C THR A 105 15.05 13.35 0.31
N GLY A 106 14.46 13.88 -0.75
CA GLY A 106 14.82 15.17 -1.33
C GLY A 106 16.20 15.19 -1.99
N MET A 107 16.85 14.03 -2.14
CA MET A 107 18.20 13.91 -2.69
C MET A 107 18.16 13.40 -4.13
N PRO A 108 19.04 13.88 -5.03
CA PRO A 108 19.13 13.33 -6.37
C PRO A 108 19.51 11.85 -6.33
N THR A 109 18.86 11.05 -7.17
CA THR A 109 19.11 9.61 -7.32
C THR A 109 19.80 9.26 -8.64
N GLU A 110 19.97 10.24 -9.53
CA GLU A 110 20.81 10.15 -10.71
C GLU A 110 22.28 10.34 -10.30
N THR A 111 23.13 9.37 -10.60
CA THR A 111 24.59 9.50 -10.50
C THR A 111 25.13 10.32 -11.67
N PHE A 112 25.95 11.34 -11.36
CA PHE A 112 26.74 12.11 -12.32
C PHE A 112 27.93 11.30 -12.87
#